data_AF-A0A1C3RE63-F1
#
_entry.id   AF-A0A1C3RE63-F1
#
_cell.length_a   1.000
_cell.length_b   1.000
_cell.length_c   1.000
_cell.angle_alpha   90.00
_cell.angle_beta   90.00
_cell.angle_gamma   90.00
#
_symmetry.space_group_name_H-M   'P 1'
#
loop_
_entity.id
_entity.type
_entity.pdbx_description
1 polymer ?
#
loop_
_entity_poly.entity_id
_entity_poly.type
_entity_poly.pdbx_seq_one_letter_code
_entity_poly.pdbx_strand_id
1 'polypeptide(L)'
;MHIFKLTPKPQSDYRLEVKEIKQKCKLEKHGYRHNKIVYGFSENLDDIEGLQTLGLNIEEITFDEAQLALSTALAERARAKSKIDHILHDREFNGAENADQEAMAQQKLTDLNDTIQETKTSLGINGTVKALKF
;
A
#
# COMPACT_ATOMS: atom_id res chain seq x y z
N MET A 1 13.06 6.92 8.43
CA MET A 1 12.17 5.98 7.74
C MET A 1 12.99 5.26 6.71
N HIS A 2 12.92 3.94 6.72
CA HIS A 2 13.58 3.07 5.76
C HIS A 2 12.53 2.43 4.86
N ILE A 3 12.94 2.09 3.65
CA ILE A 3 12.15 1.33 2.69
C ILE A 3 12.88 0.03 2.40
N PHE A 4 12.13 -1.08 2.38
CA PHE A 4 12.66 -2.36 1.98
C PHE A 4 11.91 -2.88 0.78
N LYS A 5 12.63 -3.68 0.01
CA LYS A 5 12.12 -4.50 -1.07
C LYS A 5 12.21 -5.95 -0.64
N LEU A 6 11.07 -6.63 -0.63
CA LEU A 6 10.98 -8.08 -0.46
C LEU A 6 10.62 -8.71 -1.80
N THR A 7 11.44 -9.63 -2.26
CA THR A 7 11.19 -10.47 -3.44
C THR A 7 10.75 -11.85 -2.97
N PRO A 8 9.44 -12.15 -2.92
CA PRO A 8 8.97 -13.39 -2.31
C PRO A 8 9.52 -14.62 -3.03
N LYS A 9 9.76 -15.70 -2.28
CA LYS A 9 10.24 -16.96 -2.87
C LYS A 9 9.24 -17.48 -3.91
N PRO A 10 9.69 -18.16 -4.99
CA PRO A 10 8.80 -18.81 -5.93
C PRO A 10 7.82 -19.73 -5.20
N GLN A 11 6.52 -19.64 -5.52
CA GLN A 11 5.43 -20.44 -4.93
C GLN A 11 5.17 -20.21 -3.43
N SER A 12 5.90 -19.29 -2.79
CA SER A 12 5.66 -18.90 -1.40
C SER A 12 4.50 -17.91 -1.27
N ASP A 13 3.75 -18.02 -0.18
CA ASP A 13 2.83 -16.96 0.23
C ASP A 13 3.64 -15.82 0.86
N TYR A 14 3.81 -14.73 0.10
CA TYR A 14 4.51 -13.53 0.55
C TYR A 14 3.97 -12.98 1.89
N ARG A 15 2.72 -13.29 2.26
CA ARG A 15 2.14 -12.85 3.53
C ARG A 15 2.83 -13.50 4.74
N LEU A 16 3.32 -14.73 4.59
CA LEU A 16 4.10 -15.40 5.63
C LEU A 16 5.46 -14.73 5.80
N GLU A 17 6.13 -14.43 4.69
CA GLU A 17 7.40 -13.71 4.69
C GLU A 17 7.27 -12.30 5.30
N VAL A 18 6.21 -11.56 4.95
CA VAL A 18 5.90 -10.26 5.56
C VAL A 18 5.61 -10.39 7.06
N LYS A 19 4.98 -11.48 7.51
CA LYS A 19 4.71 -11.72 8.93
C LYS A 19 6.01 -11.92 9.71
N GLU A 20 7.00 -12.60 9.14
CA GLU A 20 8.34 -12.74 9.74
C GLU A 20 9.05 -11.39 9.85
N ILE A 21 8.98 -10.55 8.81
CA ILE A 21 9.52 -9.18 8.85
C ILE A 21 8.85 -8.38 9.97
N LYS A 22 7.52 -8.45 10.11
CA LYS A 22 6.78 -7.74 11.16
C LYS A 22 7.15 -8.16 12.59
N GLN A 23 7.64 -9.39 12.79
CA GLN A 23 8.09 -9.85 14.10
C GLN A 23 9.44 -9.25 14.50
N LYS A 24 10.27 -8.89 13.52
CA LYS A 24 11.65 -8.43 13.72
C LYS A 24 11.82 -6.92 13.47
N CYS A 25 10.91 -6.31 12.71
CA CYS A 25 10.97 -4.90 12.32
C CYS A 25 9.64 -4.18 12.59
N LYS A 26 9.73 -2.90 12.97
CA LYS A 26 8.56 -2.03 13.19
C LYS A 26 8.05 -1.46 11.87
N LEU A 27 7.26 -2.29 11.17
CA LEU A 27 6.67 -1.92 9.89
C LEU A 27 5.60 -0.83 10.02
N GLU A 28 5.56 0.05 9.02
CA GLU A 28 4.45 0.96 8.79
C GLU A 28 3.14 0.20 8.54
N LYS A 29 2.02 0.89 8.68
CA LYS A 29 0.70 0.24 8.53
C LYS A 29 0.41 -0.25 7.11
N HIS A 30 1.02 0.39 6.11
CA HIS A 30 0.76 0.10 4.70
C HIS A 30 2.06 -0.03 3.91
N GLY A 31 1.96 -0.75 2.80
CA GLY A 31 2.96 -0.84 1.75
C GLY A 31 2.27 -1.06 0.41
N TYR A 32 3.01 -1.49 -0.60
CA TYR A 32 2.39 -1.90 -1.86
C TYR A 32 3.15 -3.06 -2.51
N ARG A 33 2.47 -3.73 -3.45
CA ARG A 33 3.02 -4.82 -4.24
C ARG A 33 3.01 -4.44 -5.71
N HIS A 34 4.14 -4.64 -6.38
CA HIS A 34 4.31 -4.43 -7.80
C HIS A 34 5.10 -5.59 -8.40
N ASN A 35 4.63 -6.22 -9.49
CA ASN A 35 5.29 -7.35 -10.15
C ASN A 35 5.78 -8.46 -9.20
N LYS A 36 4.90 -8.85 -8.27
CA LYS A 36 5.16 -9.81 -7.18
C LYS A 36 6.11 -9.35 -6.08
N ILE A 37 6.87 -8.28 -6.28
CA ILE A 37 7.75 -7.65 -5.30
C ILE A 37 6.92 -6.83 -4.33
N VAL A 38 7.22 -6.98 -3.04
CA VAL A 38 6.61 -6.23 -1.94
C VAL A 38 7.54 -5.09 -1.57
N TYR A 39 6.97 -3.90 -1.47
CA TYR A 39 7.63 -2.71 -0.97
C TYR A 39 6.95 -2.33 0.33
N GLY A 40 7.75 -2.22 1.38
CA GLY A 40 7.27 -1.82 2.69
C GLY A 40 8.18 -0.79 3.32
N PHE A 41 7.65 -0.15 4.35
CA PHE A 41 8.31 0.94 5.06
C PHE A 41 8.44 0.53 6.52
N SER A 42 9.53 0.94 7.14
CA SER A 42 9.81 0.65 8.53
C SER A 42 10.46 1.86 9.18
N GLU A 43 10.13 2.13 10.44
CA GLU A 43 10.85 3.16 11.20
C GLU A 43 12.34 2.81 11.30
N ASN A 44 12.63 1.52 11.53
CA ASN A 44 13.96 0.91 11.60
C ASN A 44 14.00 -0.45 10.87
N LEU A 45 15.13 -0.81 10.24
CA LEU A 45 15.39 -2.14 9.66
C LEU A 45 16.50 -2.88 10.41
N ASP A 46 16.38 -2.92 11.75
CA ASP A 46 17.47 -3.31 12.66
C ASP A 46 18.00 -4.75 12.47
N ASP A 47 17.17 -5.68 11.96
CA ASP A 47 17.54 -7.11 11.81
C ASP A 47 17.41 -7.61 10.35
N ILE A 48 17.83 -6.80 9.38
CA ILE A 48 17.77 -7.20 7.97
C ILE A 48 18.66 -8.44 7.70
N GLU A 49 19.83 -8.52 8.32
CA GLU A 49 20.72 -9.69 8.20
C GLU A 49 20.08 -10.94 8.81
N GLY A 50 19.44 -10.82 9.98
CA GLY A 50 18.70 -11.92 10.59
C GLY A 50 17.44 -12.32 9.83
N LEU A 51 16.88 -11.45 8.99
CA LEU A 51 15.81 -11.82 8.04
C LEU A 51 16.39 -12.55 6.82
N GLN A 52 17.52 -12.08 6.29
CA GLN A 52 18.22 -12.72 5.16
C GLN A 52 18.70 -14.14 5.52
N THR A 53 19.17 -14.38 6.74
CA THR A 53 19.57 -15.72 7.21
C THR A 53 18.40 -16.70 7.36
N LEU A 54 17.17 -16.21 7.55
CA LEU A 54 15.94 -17.02 7.44
C LEU A 54 15.59 -17.35 5.97
N GLY A 55 16.43 -16.89 5.04
CA GLY A 55 16.27 -17.06 3.61
C GLY A 55 15.28 -16.07 2.99
N LEU A 56 14.88 -15.01 3.70
CA LEU A 56 14.05 -13.95 3.10
C LEU A 56 14.89 -13.15 2.12
N ASN A 57 14.39 -12.99 0.89
CA ASN A 57 15.05 -12.14 -0.10
C ASN A 57 14.60 -10.69 0.09
N ILE A 58 15.08 -10.10 1.18
CA ILE A 58 14.83 -8.72 1.60
C ILE A 58 16.10 -7.88 1.43
N GLU A 59 15.93 -6.67 0.90
CA GLU A 59 16.99 -5.69 0.77
C GLU A 59 16.47 -4.31 1.19
N GLU A 60 17.30 -3.53 1.87
CA GLU A 60 17.05 -2.11 2.07
C GLU A 60 17.37 -1.39 0.76
N ILE A 61 16.50 -0.45 0.37
CA ILE A 61 16.72 0.38 -0.81
C ILE A 61 16.77 1.85 -0.41
N THR A 62 17.29 2.70 -1.28
CA THR A 62 17.32 4.15 -1.05
C THR A 62 15.90 4.66 -0.83
N PHE A 63 15.72 5.42 0.24
CA PHE A 63 14.45 6.07 0.52
C PHE A 63 14.09 7.07 -0.59
N ASP A 64 12.87 6.95 -1.10
CA ASP A 64 12.27 7.83 -2.09
C ASP A 64 10.88 8.22 -1.60
N GLU A 65 10.67 9.53 -1.43
CA GLU A 65 9.41 10.10 -0.97
C GLU A 65 8.23 9.73 -1.89
N ALA A 66 8.48 9.58 -3.20
CA ALA A 66 7.45 9.16 -4.15
C ALA A 66 6.93 7.75 -3.85
N GLN A 67 7.76 6.84 -3.31
CA GLN A 67 7.31 5.50 -2.91
C GLN A 67 6.35 5.56 -1.73
N LEU A 68 6.64 6.41 -0.74
CA LEU A 68 5.78 6.62 0.42
C LEU A 68 4.47 7.29 0.01
N ALA A 69 4.53 8.29 -0.87
CA ALA A 69 3.37 8.97 -1.43
C ALA A 69 2.46 7.98 -2.17
N LEU A 70 3.03 7.08 -2.99
CA LEU A 70 2.29 6.04 -3.68
C LEU A 70 1.55 5.11 -2.70
N SER A 71 2.24 4.63 -1.66
CA SER A 71 1.63 3.76 -0.64
C SER A 71 0.48 4.46 0.09
N THR A 72 0.67 5.72 0.44
CA THR A 72 -0.32 6.56 1.13
C THR A 72 -1.55 6.77 0.24
N ALA A 73 -1.36 7.21 -1.01
CA ALA A 73 -2.45 7.42 -1.95
C ALA A 73 -3.25 6.14 -2.23
N LEU A 74 -2.57 4.98 -2.33
CA LEU A 74 -3.23 3.68 -2.46
C LEU A 74 -4.10 3.33 -1.24
N ALA A 75 -3.62 3.60 -0.03
CA ALA A 75 -4.39 3.38 1.19
C ALA A 75 -5.60 4.34 1.29
N GLU A 76 -5.42 5.60 0.93
CA GLU A 76 -6.50 6.59 0.90
C GLU A 76 -7.55 6.27 -0.16
N ARG A 77 -7.14 5.78 -1.33
CA ARG A 77 -8.05 5.34 -2.39
C ARG A 77 -8.98 4.23 -1.90
N ALA A 78 -8.45 3.27 -1.14
CA ALA A 78 -9.25 2.21 -0.54
C ALA A 78 -10.29 2.76 0.46
N ARG A 79 -9.90 3.76 1.27
CA ARG A 79 -10.82 4.43 2.20
C ARG A 79 -11.89 5.24 1.47
N ALA A 80 -11.53 5.96 0.40
CA ALA A 80 -12.48 6.72 -0.41
C ALA A 80 -13.54 5.79 -1.02
N LYS A 81 -13.12 4.64 -1.57
CA LYS A 81 -14.05 3.61 -2.06
C LYS A 81 -14.99 3.10 -0.97
N SER A 82 -14.45 2.71 0.17
CA SER A 82 -15.27 2.26 1.30
C SER A 82 -16.26 3.33 1.78
N LYS A 83 -15.88 4.61 1.77
CA LYS A 83 -16.79 5.72 2.09
C LYS A 83 -17.93 5.82 1.08
N ILE A 84 -17.64 5.70 -0.21
CA ILE A 84 -18.67 5.69 -1.27
C ILE A 84 -19.63 4.50 -1.04
N ASP A 85 -19.09 3.31 -0.81
CA ASP A 85 -19.89 2.11 -0.55
C ASP A 85 -20.82 2.31 0.67
N HIS A 86 -20.32 2.91 1.75
CA HIS A 86 -21.13 3.26 2.93
C HIS A 86 -22.24 4.26 2.61
N ILE A 87 -21.95 5.32 1.85
CA ILE A 87 -22.96 6.31 1.45
C ILE A 87 -24.06 5.68 0.60
N LEU A 88 -23.67 4.82 -0.36
CA LEU A 88 -24.62 4.11 -1.23
C LEU A 88 -25.51 3.17 -0.42
N HIS A 89 -24.93 2.43 0.52
CA HIS A 89 -25.67 1.57 1.44
C HIS A 89 -26.64 2.37 2.31
N ASP A 90 -26.19 3.48 2.92
CA ASP A 90 -27.08 4.31 3.74
C ASP A 90 -28.23 4.93 2.92
N ARG A 91 -27.98 5.28 1.65
CA ARG A 91 -29.06 5.74 0.76
C ARG A 91 -30.07 4.62 0.48
N GLU A 92 -29.59 3.42 0.17
CA GLU A 92 -30.44 2.27 -0.18
C GLU A 92 -31.27 1.77 1.01
N PHE A 93 -30.68 1.69 2.20
CA PHE A 93 -31.31 1.05 3.36
C PHE A 93 -31.90 2.04 4.37
N ASN A 94 -31.35 3.26 4.47
CA ASN A 94 -31.77 4.26 5.45
C ASN A 94 -32.44 5.49 4.82
N GLY A 95 -32.55 5.55 3.48
CA GLY A 95 -33.17 6.68 2.77
C GLY A 95 -32.40 7.99 2.91
N ALA A 96 -31.10 7.94 3.23
CA ALA A 96 -30.29 9.13 3.47
C ALA A 96 -30.02 9.91 2.17
N GLU A 97 -30.19 11.23 2.22
CA GLU A 97 -29.87 12.14 1.12
C GLU A 97 -28.46 12.73 1.31
N ASN A 98 -27.45 12.01 0.82
CA ASN A 98 -26.03 12.34 0.99
C ASN A 98 -25.32 12.66 -0.34
N ALA A 99 -26.04 13.22 -1.32
CA ALA A 99 -25.53 13.44 -2.68
C ALA A 99 -24.24 14.27 -2.73
N ASP A 100 -24.15 15.34 -1.93
CA ASP A 100 -22.94 16.16 -1.85
C ASP A 100 -21.74 15.37 -1.29
N GLN A 101 -21.99 14.51 -0.30
CA GLN A 101 -20.93 13.67 0.28
C GLN A 101 -20.45 12.60 -0.70
N GLU A 102 -21.38 12.04 -1.49
CA GLU A 102 -21.06 11.11 -2.58
C GLU A 102 -20.19 11.82 -3.62
N ALA A 103 -20.60 12.99 -4.10
CA ALA A 103 -19.87 13.77 -5.09
C ALA A 103 -18.45 14.13 -4.60
N MET A 104 -18.31 14.58 -3.34
CA MET A 104 -17.00 14.86 -2.74
C MET A 104 -16.12 13.60 -2.63
N ALA A 105 -16.71 12.46 -2.27
CA ALA A 105 -15.97 11.21 -2.17
C ALA A 105 -15.54 10.69 -3.56
N GLN A 106 -16.39 10.87 -4.57
CA GLN A 106 -16.10 10.56 -5.97
C GLN A 106 -14.96 11.43 -6.50
N GLN A 107 -15.01 12.75 -6.26
CA GLN A 107 -13.95 13.67 -6.66
C GLN A 107 -12.62 13.28 -6.01
N LYS A 108 -12.62 13.04 -4.69
CA LYS A 108 -11.41 12.57 -3.98
C LYS A 108 -10.88 11.27 -4.57
N LEU A 109 -11.76 10.34 -4.96
CA LEU A 109 -11.34 9.09 -5.61
C LEU A 109 -10.67 9.34 -6.97
N THR A 110 -11.19 10.27 -7.76
CA THR A 110 -10.59 10.70 -9.03
C THR A 110 -9.21 11.31 -8.81
N ASP A 111 -9.09 12.30 -7.92
CA ASP A 111 -7.82 12.97 -7.61
C ASP A 111 -6.74 11.97 -7.15
N LEU A 112 -7.14 10.99 -6.33
CA LEU A 112 -6.24 9.93 -5.87
C LEU A 112 -5.82 8.99 -7.01
N ASN A 113 -6.70 8.68 -7.97
CA ASN A 113 -6.33 7.85 -9.13
C ASN A 113 -5.30 8.58 -10.01
N ASP A 114 -5.48 9.88 -10.23
CA ASP A 114 -4.56 10.70 -11.02
C ASP A 114 -3.20 10.79 -10.32
N THR A 115 -3.19 11.11 -9.02
CA THR A 115 -1.99 11.12 -8.18
C THR A 115 -1.24 9.78 -8.23
N ILE A 116 -1.96 8.65 -8.12
CA ILE A 116 -1.35 7.32 -8.20
C ILE A 116 -0.72 7.10 -9.57
N GLN A 117 -1.38 7.54 -10.65
CA GLN A 117 -0.89 7.33 -12.00
C GLN A 117 0.33 8.20 -12.32
N GLU A 118 0.34 9.46 -11.88
CA GLU A 118 1.51 10.34 -11.95
C GLU A 118 2.68 9.77 -11.16
N THR A 119 2.45 9.37 -9.91
CA THR A 119 3.50 8.81 -9.03
C THR A 119 4.07 7.50 -9.58
N LYS A 120 3.22 6.64 -10.16
CA LYS A 120 3.71 5.44 -10.86
C LYS A 120 4.60 5.81 -12.05
N THR A 121 4.23 6.85 -12.79
CA THR A 121 5.00 7.30 -13.96
C THR A 121 6.36 7.85 -13.54
N SER A 122 6.43 8.66 -12.48
CA SER A 122 7.70 9.18 -11.94
C SER A 122 8.62 8.07 -11.42
N LEU A 123 8.03 7.03 -10.83
CA LEU A 123 8.76 5.84 -10.32
C LEU A 123 9.09 4.81 -11.42
N GLY A 124 8.70 5.05 -12.67
CA GLY A 124 8.87 4.08 -13.77
C GLY A 124 8.08 2.78 -13.58
N ILE A 125 7.05 2.78 -12.74
CA ILE A 125 6.22 1.61 -12.45
C ILE A 125 5.17 1.43 -13.55
N ASN A 126 5.41 0.44 -14.40
CA ASN A 126 4.47 0.04 -15.44
C ASN A 126 3.52 -1.06 -14.94
N GLY A 127 2.21 -0.90 -15.15
CA GLY A 127 1.22 -1.93 -14.82
C GLY A 127 0.51 -1.72 -13.47
N THR A 128 0.11 -2.82 -12.83
CA THR A 128 -0.76 -2.77 -11.64
C THR A 128 0.05 -2.75 -10.35
N VAL A 129 -0.36 -1.87 -9.44
CA VAL A 129 0.10 -1.82 -8.04
C VAL A 129 -1.06 -2.20 -7.13
N LYS A 130 -0.78 -2.92 -6.04
CA LYS A 130 -1.79 -3.29 -5.04
C LYS A 130 -1.35 -2.78 -3.68
N ALA A 131 -2.24 -2.06 -2.99
CA ALA A 131 -2.03 -1.69 -1.61
C ALA A 131 -1.86 -2.96 -0.75
N LEU A 132 -0.94 -2.91 0.20
CA LEU A 132 -0.78 -3.93 1.23
C LEU A 132 -1.06 -3.30 2.59
N LYS A 133 -1.64 -4.11 3.47
CA LYS A 133 -1.80 -3.82 4.89
C LYS A 133 -0.96 -4.83 5.65
N PHE A 134 -0.11 -4.34 6.55
CA PHE A 134 0.81 -5.17 7.32
C PHE A 134 0.26 -5.53 8.70
#